data_AF-W6P920-F1
#
_entry.id   AF-W6P920-F1
#
_cell.length_a   1.000
_cell.length_b   1.000
_cell.length_c   1.000
_cell.angle_alpha   90.00
_cell.angle_beta   90.00
_cell.angle_gamma   90.00
#
_symmetry.space_group_name_H-M   'P 1'
#
loop_
_entity.id
_entity.type
_entity.pdbx_description
1 polymer ?
#
loop_
_entity_poly.entity_id
_entity_poly.type
_entity_poly.pdbx_seq_one_letter_code
_entity_poly.pdbx_strand_id
1 'polypeptide(L)' 'MLLKLYDKNNNPQDLQRIIDILNDGGLIIYPTDTMYAISAAMV' A
#
# COMPACT_ATOMS: atom_id res chain seq x y z
N MET A 1 -8.24 -6.46 -1.07
CA MET A 1 -7.03 -7.29 -1.35
C MET A 1 -6.14 -7.22 -0.12
N LEU A 2 -5.53 -8.33 0.29
CA LEU A 2 -4.53 -8.34 1.36
C LEU A 2 -3.18 -8.68 0.75
N LEU A 3 -2.21 -7.78 0.89
CA LEU A 3 -0.86 -7.92 0.34
C LEU A 3 0.13 -7.85 1.51
N LYS A 4 1.07 -8.80 1.56
CA LYS A 4 2.13 -8.80 2.57
C LYS A 4 3.42 -8.26 1.96
N LEU A 5 3.95 -7.21 2.57
CA LEU A 5 5.27 -6.67 2.24
C LEU A 5 6.28 -7.17 3.27
N TYR A 6 7.51 -7.38 2.82
CA TYR A 6 8.65 -7.82 3.61
C TYR A 6 9.76 -6.76 3.55
N ASP A 7 10.73 -6.80 4.46
CA ASP A 7 11.83 -5.82 4.46
C ASP A 7 12.75 -5.94 3.23
N LYS A 8 12.82 -7.11 2.60
CA LYS A 8 13.68 -7.40 1.44
C LYS A 8 12.94 -8.24 0.41
N ASN A 9 13.33 -8.07 -0.86
CA ASN A 9 12.88 -8.88 -1.99
C ASN A 9 11.35 -8.93 -2.18
N ASN A 10 10.66 -7.79 -2.02
CA ASN A 10 9.27 -7.70 -2.48
C ASN A 10 9.20 -7.85 -4.00
N ASN A 11 8.10 -8.43 -4.49
CA ASN A 11 7.84 -8.46 -5.91
C ASN A 11 7.59 -7.02 -6.42
N PRO A 12 8.35 -6.52 -7.40
CA PRO A 12 8.15 -5.17 -7.93
C PRO A 12 6.74 -4.96 -8.52
N GLN A 13 6.07 -6.01 -9.01
CA GLN A 13 4.71 -5.89 -9.52
C GLN A 13 3.70 -5.58 -8.42
N ASP A 14 3.92 -6.09 -7.21
CA ASP A 14 3.05 -5.83 -6.06
C ASP A 14 3.17 -4.37 -5.61
N LEU A 15 4.39 -3.83 -5.64
CA LEU A 15 4.65 -2.42 -5.37
C LEU A 15 4.02 -1.52 -6.43
N GLN A 16 4.16 -1.87 -7.72
CA GLN A 16 3.52 -1.12 -8.80
C GLN A 16 2.00 -1.10 -8.62
N ARG A 17 1.39 -2.24 -8.25
CA ARG A 17 -0.04 -2.33 -8.00
C ARG A 17 -0.51 -1.40 -6.88
N ILE A 18 0.27 -1.29 -5.80
CA ILE A 18 0.01 -0.34 -4.71
C ILE A 18 -0.01 1.10 -5.23
N ILE A 19 0.98 1.47 -6.05
CA ILE A 19 1.09 2.81 -6.63
C ILE A 19 -0.10 3.10 -7.55
N ASP A 20 -0.47 2.15 -8.40
CA ASP A 20 -1.62 2.30 -9.30
C ASP A 20 -2.92 2.51 -8.51
N ILE A 21 -3.15 1.72 -7.45
CA ILE A 21 -4.32 1.87 -6.56
C ILE A 21 -4.35 3.26 -5.94
N LEU A 22 -3.21 3.78 -5.49
CA LEU A 22 -3.15 5.14 -4.93
C LEU A 22 -3.49 6.17 -6.00
N ASN A 23 -2.87 6.11 -7.18
CA ASN A 23 -3.10 7.07 -8.27
C ASN A 23 -4.55 7.07 -8.78
N ASP A 24 -5.22 5.93 -8.73
CA ASP A 24 -6.63 5.78 -9.12
C ASP A 24 -7.61 6.30 -8.05
N GLY A 25 -7.11 6.95 -6.98
CA GLY A 25 -7.92 7.48 -5.87
C GLY A 25 -8.34 6.39 -4.85
N GLY A 26 -7.63 5.27 -4.85
CA GLY A 26 -7.87 4.16 -3.93
C GLY A 26 -7.40 4.42 -2.51
N LEU A 27 -7.88 3.57 -1.60
CA LEU A 27 -7.57 3.62 -0.18
C LEU A 27 -6.61 2.49 0.21
N ILE A 28 -5.54 2.82 0.92
CA ILE A 28 -4.61 1.84 1.50
C ILE A 28 -4.64 1.97 3.01
N ILE A 29 -4.70 0.81 3.67
CA ILE A 29 -4.67 0.70 5.13
C ILE A 29 -3.50 -0.21 5.49
N TYR A 30 -2.58 0.28 6.31
CA TYR A 30 -1.38 -0.47 6.71
C TYR A 30 -1.09 -0.31 8.20
N PRO A 31 -0.52 -1.33 8.87
CA PRO A 31 -0.17 -1.24 10.28
C PRO A 31 1.02 -0.30 10.49
N THR A 32 0.98 0.46 11.57
CA THR A 32 2.14 1.16 12.16
C THR A 32 2.46 0.56 13.52
N ASP A 33 3.48 1.07 14.20
CA ASP A 33 3.91 0.59 15.52
C ASP A 33 2.80 0.63 16.58
N THR A 34 1.80 1.50 16.42
CA THR A 34 0.76 1.74 17.42
C THR A 34 -0.67 1.51 16.91
N MET A 35 -0.97 1.87 15.67
CA MET A 35 -2.31 1.79 15.08
C MET A 35 -2.25 1.51 13.57
N TYR A 36 -3.39 1.20 12.96
CA TYR A 36 -3.47 1.21 11.49
C TYR A 36 -3.54 2.63 10.97
N ALA A 37 -2.74 2.94 9.94
CA ALA A 37 -2.80 4.18 9.20
C ALA A 37 -3.65 3.99 7.93
N ILE A 38 -4.28 5.09 7.52
CA ILE A 38 -5.06 5.18 6.29
C ILE A 38 -4.38 6.21 5.40
N SER A 39 -4.11 5.82 4.16
CA SER A 39 -3.60 6.71 3.12
C SER A 39 -4.50 6.64 1.90
N ALA A 40 -4.90 7.81 1.39
CA ALA A 40 -5.56 7.98 0.11
C ALA A 40 -4.73 8.99 -0.70
N ALA A 41 -4.48 8.73 -1.98
CA ALA A 41 -3.96 9.78 -2.82
C ALA A 41 -5.13 10.70 -3.19
N MET A 42 -5.00 11.97 -2.81
CA MET A 42 -5.89 13.01 -3.29
C MET A 42 -5.23 13.57 -4.55
N VAL A 43 -5.78 13.22 -5.71
CA VAL A 43 -5.41 13.81 -6.99
C VAL A 43 -5.85 15.27 -7.03
#